data_AF-A0A1G5B4N8-F1
#
_entry.id   AF-A0A1G5B4N8-F1
#
_cell.length_a   1.000
_cell.length_b   1.000
_cell.length_c   1.000
_cell.angle_alpha   90.00
_cell.angle_beta   90.00
_cell.angle_gamma   90.00
#
_symmetry.space_group_name_H-M   'P 1'
#
loop_
_entity.id
_entity.type
_entity.pdbx_description
1 polymer ?
#
loop_
_entity_poly.entity_id
_entity_poly.type
_entity_poly.pdbx_seq_one_letter_code
_entity_poly.pdbx_strand_id
1 'polypeptide(L)'
;MHLFETSPWRDMKLLLIFVIFIFSNCSYADNTHQFYEFRTQISLTKQVFDRWDLNVFTSQNANLVDKTYGGEHAPTNIQNYFLVGPTYKYSSNLNFVFLGYIYQKTNPLFDNFVNENRLFQQVVYSSDFGFGRVTHRVRFEQRFIHDKAPEQKFLGTRLRYQLGLLVPLQGEELNNGEFYLNTYNEFYFITSGVSGAIYNENWAYAGIGYQTAKYGRFEVGPLLQRVVVDKHDIRYFNLLQFSWSHNFD
;
A
#
# COMPACT_ATOMS: atom_id res chain seq x y z
N MET A 1 -22.02 7.16 41.66
CA MET A 1 -21.34 5.94 41.13
C MET A 1 -21.80 5.78 39.69
N HIS A 2 -21.18 6.51 38.75
CA HIS A 2 -21.46 6.34 37.33
C HIS A 2 -20.56 5.21 36.83
N LEU A 3 -21.17 4.05 36.59
CA LEU A 3 -20.55 2.94 35.88
C LEU A 3 -20.18 3.44 34.48
N PHE A 4 -18.92 3.28 34.11
CA PHE A 4 -18.45 3.48 32.75
C PHE A 4 -19.19 2.50 31.84
N GLU A 5 -20.24 2.95 31.14
CA GLU A 5 -20.76 2.24 29.98
C GLU A 5 -19.66 2.23 28.93
N THR A 6 -18.98 1.10 28.82
CA THR A 6 -17.98 0.87 27.78
C THR A 6 -18.75 0.70 26.49
N SER A 7 -18.81 1.77 25.70
CA SER A 7 -19.38 1.74 24.35
C SER A 7 -18.90 0.50 23.60
N PRO A 8 -19.79 -0.32 23.00
CA PRO A 8 -19.42 -1.55 22.29
C PRO A 8 -18.42 -1.31 21.16
N TRP A 9 -18.31 -0.07 20.69
CA TRP A 9 -17.32 0.39 19.72
C TRP A 9 -15.89 0.42 20.25
N ARG A 10 -15.67 0.56 21.57
CA ARG A 10 -14.33 0.65 22.18
C ARG A 10 -13.58 -0.68 22.11
N ASP A 11 -14.25 -1.78 22.44
CA ASP A 11 -13.65 -3.12 22.42
C ASP A 11 -13.49 -3.64 20.98
N MET A 12 -14.37 -3.20 20.06
CA MET A 12 -14.28 -3.51 18.64
C MET A 12 -13.12 -2.79 17.93
N LYS A 13 -12.75 -1.56 18.34
CA LYS A 13 -11.58 -0.84 17.82
C LYS A 13 -10.29 -1.63 18.04
N LEU A 14 -10.07 -2.14 19.25
CA LEU A 14 -8.87 -2.91 19.61
C LEU A 14 -8.84 -4.28 18.89
N LEU A 15 -9.99 -4.95 18.79
CA LEU A 15 -10.12 -6.24 18.10
C LEU A 15 -9.81 -6.10 16.59
N LEU A 16 -10.31 -5.07 15.92
CA LEU A 16 -10.11 -4.85 14.49
C LEU A 16 -8.65 -4.51 14.14
N ILE A 17 -7.97 -3.74 14.99
CA ILE A 17 -6.52 -3.46 14.86
C ILE A 17 -5.71 -4.76 14.99
N PHE A 18 -6.09 -5.63 15.94
CA PHE A 18 -5.41 -6.89 16.20
C PHE A 18 -5.64 -7.94 15.09
N VAL A 19 -6.86 -8.00 14.53
CA VAL A 19 -7.22 -8.94 13.46
C VAL A 19 -6.44 -8.66 12.18
N ILE A 20 -6.24 -7.40 11.79
CA ILE A 20 -5.53 -7.07 10.54
C ILE A 20 -4.02 -7.41 10.64
N PHE A 21 -3.45 -7.42 11.85
CA PHE A 21 -2.01 -7.69 12.06
C PHE A 21 -1.66 -9.19 12.09
N ILE A 22 -2.59 -10.06 12.52
CA ILE A 22 -2.31 -11.50 12.70
C ILE A 22 -2.32 -12.29 11.39
N PHE A 23 -3.13 -11.88 10.40
CA PHE A 23 -3.29 -12.67 9.18
C PHE A 23 -2.11 -12.61 8.20
N SER A 24 -1.08 -11.78 8.44
CA SER A 24 0.03 -11.57 7.50
C SER A 24 1.27 -12.45 7.71
N ASN A 25 1.36 -13.24 8.80
CA ASN A 25 2.62 -13.90 9.19
C ASN A 25 2.57 -15.43 9.41
N CYS A 26 1.46 -16.12 9.15
CA CYS A 26 1.41 -17.58 9.27
C CYS A 26 1.96 -18.27 8.01
N SER A 27 3.29 -18.30 7.86
CA SER A 27 3.97 -19.14 6.85
C SER A 27 5.46 -19.29 7.19
N TYR A 28 5.81 -20.33 7.94
CA TYR A 28 7.21 -20.76 8.08
C TYR A 28 7.60 -21.58 6.85
N ALA A 29 8.55 -21.08 6.07
CA ALA A 29 9.23 -21.85 5.02
C ALA A 29 10.69 -22.07 5.44
N ASP A 30 11.33 -23.09 4.88
CA ASP A 30 12.67 -23.53 5.31
C ASP A 30 13.78 -22.51 4.96
N ASN A 31 13.59 -21.68 3.93
CA ASN A 31 14.46 -20.54 3.59
C ASN A 31 13.64 -19.23 3.59
N THR A 32 13.65 -18.52 4.73
CA THR A 32 13.06 -17.18 4.84
C THR A 32 14.13 -16.10 4.81
N HIS A 33 14.05 -15.19 3.85
CA HIS A 33 14.90 -13.99 3.80
C HIS A 33 14.19 -12.80 4.44
N GLN A 34 14.90 -12.03 5.26
CA GLN A 34 14.38 -10.84 5.94
C GLN A 34 15.15 -9.60 5.47
N PHE A 35 14.42 -8.61 4.97
CA PHE A 35 14.97 -7.34 4.49
C PHE A 35 14.37 -6.18 5.29
N TYR A 36 15.11 -5.07 5.39
CA TYR A 36 14.70 -3.88 6.14
C TYR A 36 14.90 -2.62 5.30
N GLU A 37 13.82 -1.88 5.09
CA GLU A 37 13.81 -0.73 4.20
C GLU A 37 13.14 0.49 4.84
N PHE A 38 13.42 1.65 4.26
CA PHE A 38 12.70 2.87 4.51
C PHE A 38 11.82 3.18 3.30
N ARG A 39 10.56 3.53 3.54
CA ARG A 39 9.63 3.94 2.50
C ARG A 39 9.13 5.35 2.74
N THR A 40 9.31 6.22 1.78
CA THR A 40 8.64 7.53 1.76
C THR A 40 7.58 7.53 0.68
N GLN A 41 6.46 8.18 0.95
CA GLN A 41 5.44 8.39 -0.07
C GLN A 41 4.75 9.75 0.06
N ILE A 42 4.39 10.30 -1.09
CA ILE A 42 3.66 11.55 -1.23
C ILE A 42 2.45 11.30 -2.13
N SER A 43 1.27 11.72 -1.70
CA SER A 43 0.03 11.63 -2.47
C SER A 43 -0.64 13.00 -2.56
N LEU A 44 -0.79 13.52 -3.76
CA LEU A 44 -1.41 14.81 -4.02
C LEU A 44 -2.65 14.60 -4.87
N THR A 45 -3.79 15.09 -4.40
CA THR A 45 -5.07 14.97 -5.11
C THR A 45 -5.67 16.35 -5.32
N LYS A 46 -6.18 16.64 -6.50
CA LYS A 46 -6.91 17.88 -6.77
C LYS A 46 -8.17 17.60 -7.58
N GLN A 47 -9.29 18.22 -7.24
CA GLN A 47 -10.46 18.20 -8.09
C GLN A 47 -10.19 19.04 -9.35
N VAL A 48 -10.26 18.41 -10.52
CA VAL A 48 -9.99 19.07 -11.82
C VAL A 48 -11.26 19.38 -12.60
N PHE A 49 -12.30 18.57 -12.43
CA PHE A 49 -13.64 18.83 -12.97
C PHE A 49 -14.70 18.38 -11.96
N ASP A 50 -15.98 18.67 -12.26
CA ASP A 50 -17.07 18.09 -11.49
C ASP A 50 -16.94 16.57 -11.45
N ARG A 51 -16.96 15.99 -10.25
CA ARG A 51 -16.77 14.56 -9.98
C ARG A 51 -15.44 13.95 -10.44
N TRP A 52 -14.47 14.72 -10.92
CA TRP A 52 -13.17 14.20 -11.33
C TRP A 52 -12.04 14.78 -10.48
N ASP A 53 -11.33 13.89 -9.82
CA ASP A 53 -10.08 14.20 -9.11
C ASP A 53 -8.89 13.70 -9.94
N LEU A 54 -7.79 14.44 -9.94
CA LEU A 54 -6.51 13.98 -10.44
C LEU A 54 -5.61 13.68 -9.24
N ASN A 55 -5.12 12.44 -9.15
CA ASN A 55 -4.13 12.04 -8.16
C ASN A 55 -2.75 11.88 -8.80
N VAL A 56 -1.75 12.43 -8.13
CA VAL A 56 -0.32 12.18 -8.38
C VAL A 56 0.26 11.59 -7.12
N PHE A 57 0.86 10.41 -7.23
CA PHE A 57 1.46 9.69 -6.12
C PHE A 57 2.89 9.31 -6.46
N THR A 58 3.80 9.43 -5.51
CA THR A 58 5.14 8.87 -5.64
C THR A 58 5.57 8.20 -4.35
N SER A 59 6.34 7.12 -4.47
CA SER A 59 7.03 6.53 -3.33
C SER A 59 8.44 6.12 -3.70
N GLN A 60 9.32 6.14 -2.70
CA GLN A 60 10.66 5.58 -2.79
C GLN A 60 10.86 4.58 -1.66
N ASN A 61 11.39 3.42 -2.01
CA ASN A 61 11.91 2.44 -1.05
C ASN A 61 13.43 2.45 -1.13
N ALA A 62 14.10 2.43 0.01
CA ALA A 62 15.56 2.32 0.09
C ALA A 62 15.96 1.35 1.20
N ASN A 63 16.92 0.47 0.93
CA ASN A 63 17.45 -0.43 1.95
C ASN A 63 18.20 0.33 3.02
N LEU A 64 17.90 0.04 4.29
CA LEU A 64 18.57 0.66 5.44
C LEU A 64 19.81 -0.11 5.88
N VAL A 65 19.89 -1.39 5.53
CA VAL A 65 20.94 -2.29 5.98
C VAL A 65 21.51 -3.02 4.78
N ASP A 66 22.75 -2.67 4.42
CA ASP A 66 23.56 -3.39 3.43
C ASP A 66 24.11 -4.67 4.08
N LYS A 67 23.22 -5.63 4.33
CA LYS A 67 23.61 -6.97 4.79
C LYS A 67 23.15 -7.99 3.79
N THR A 68 24.14 -8.71 3.28
CA THR A 68 23.97 -9.99 2.61
C THR A 68 23.37 -10.97 3.62
N TYR A 69 22.10 -11.35 3.48
CA TYR A 69 21.47 -12.35 4.35
C TYR A 69 21.71 -13.73 3.76
N GLY A 70 22.66 -14.48 4.35
CA GLY A 70 22.99 -15.84 3.90
C GLY A 70 23.70 -15.91 2.54
N GLY A 71 24.41 -14.84 2.13
CA GLY A 71 25.05 -14.78 0.80
C GLY A 71 24.17 -14.12 -0.28
N GLU A 72 22.90 -13.83 0.00
CA GLU A 72 22.00 -13.14 -0.92
C GLU A 72 21.85 -11.64 -0.63
N HIS A 73 21.89 -10.84 -1.69
CA HIS A 73 21.62 -9.40 -1.64
C HIS A 73 20.11 -9.16 -1.71
N ALA A 74 19.66 -8.06 -1.09
CA ALA A 74 18.31 -7.57 -1.29
C ALA A 74 18.02 -7.39 -2.79
N PRO A 75 16.85 -7.81 -3.29
CA PRO A 75 16.57 -7.83 -4.73
C PRO A 75 16.59 -6.42 -5.35
N THR A 76 16.41 -5.38 -4.53
CA THR A 76 16.43 -3.99 -4.94
C THR A 76 17.12 -3.12 -3.89
N ASN A 77 18.06 -2.27 -4.29
CA ASN A 77 18.70 -1.28 -3.40
C ASN A 77 17.81 -0.05 -3.20
N ILE A 78 17.29 0.46 -4.31
CA ILE A 78 16.34 1.58 -4.35
C ILE A 78 15.24 1.25 -5.35
N GLN A 79 13.99 1.56 -5.01
CA GLN A 79 12.85 1.46 -5.92
C GLN A 79 12.08 2.78 -5.93
N ASN A 80 11.89 3.37 -7.11
CA ASN A 80 11.07 4.55 -7.31
C ASN A 80 9.74 4.14 -7.95
N TYR A 81 8.66 4.74 -7.47
CA TYR A 81 7.31 4.54 -7.97
C TYR A 81 6.67 5.90 -8.21
N PHE A 82 6.08 6.08 -9.39
CA PHE A 82 5.31 7.25 -9.75
C PHE A 82 3.98 6.80 -10.33
N LEU A 83 2.89 7.42 -9.90
CA LEU A 83 1.54 7.13 -10.34
C LEU A 83 0.83 8.43 -10.66
N VAL A 84 0.09 8.41 -11.77
CA VAL A 84 -0.92 9.41 -12.09
C VAL A 84 -2.24 8.70 -12.40
N GLY A 85 -3.33 9.16 -11.78
CA GLY A 85 -4.61 8.49 -11.88
C GLY A 85 -5.79 9.47 -11.79
N PRO A 86 -6.56 9.67 -12.86
CA PRO A 86 -7.83 10.37 -12.78
C PRO A 86 -8.86 9.48 -12.09
N THR A 87 -9.52 10.02 -11.07
CA THR A 87 -10.53 9.34 -10.26
C THR A 87 -11.89 9.96 -10.53
N TYR A 88 -12.83 9.15 -10.99
CA TYR A 88 -14.24 9.51 -11.14
C TYR A 88 -15.03 9.17 -9.88
N LYS A 89 -15.67 10.18 -9.29
CA LYS A 89 -16.52 10.08 -8.10
C LYS A 89 -17.94 9.68 -8.51
N TYR A 90 -18.22 8.38 -8.52
CA TYR A 90 -19.54 7.88 -8.88
C TYR A 90 -20.58 8.16 -7.78
N SER A 91 -20.20 8.03 -6.51
CA SER A 91 -20.99 8.49 -5.36
C SER A 91 -20.07 8.94 -4.24
N SER A 92 -20.61 9.35 -3.09
CA SER A 92 -19.82 9.66 -1.89
C SER A 92 -18.94 8.48 -1.43
N ASN A 93 -19.34 7.26 -1.79
CA ASN A 93 -18.76 6.03 -1.27
C ASN A 93 -18.08 5.19 -2.35
N LEU A 94 -18.32 5.45 -3.64
CA LEU A 94 -17.85 4.62 -4.76
C LEU A 94 -17.11 5.47 -5.81
N ASN A 95 -15.85 5.13 -6.04
CA ASN A 95 -14.96 5.84 -6.95
C ASN A 95 -14.28 4.88 -7.93
N PHE A 96 -13.98 5.37 -9.14
CA PHE A 96 -13.38 4.59 -10.22
C PHE A 96 -12.13 5.27 -10.77
N VAL A 97 -11.12 4.50 -11.14
CA VAL A 97 -10.07 4.91 -12.08
C VAL A 97 -10.20 4.02 -13.29
N PHE A 98 -10.58 4.60 -14.44
CA PHE A 98 -10.76 3.83 -15.69
C PHE A 98 -9.46 3.66 -16.47
N LEU A 99 -8.51 4.58 -16.30
CA LEU A 99 -7.19 4.52 -16.90
C LEU A 99 -6.20 5.31 -16.06
N GLY A 100 -5.46 4.61 -15.21
CA GLY A 100 -4.32 5.16 -14.49
C GLY A 100 -3.00 4.64 -15.04
N TYR A 101 -1.93 5.38 -14.82
CA TYR A 101 -0.60 5.02 -15.25
C TYR A 101 0.37 5.00 -14.06
N ILE A 102 1.25 4.01 -14.07
CA ILE A 102 2.34 3.85 -13.11
C ILE A 102 3.64 3.69 -13.89
N TYR A 103 4.67 4.39 -13.45
CA TYR A 103 6.03 4.12 -13.81
C TYR A 103 6.80 3.69 -12.55
N GLN A 104 7.43 2.53 -12.62
CA GLN A 104 8.29 2.02 -11.56
C GLN A 104 9.70 1.81 -12.11
N LYS A 105 10.70 2.28 -11.38
CA LYS A 105 12.11 2.05 -11.69
C LYS A 105 12.80 1.41 -10.50
N THR A 106 13.31 0.21 -10.70
CA THR A 106 14.08 -0.55 -9.71
C THR A 106 15.57 -0.37 -9.97
N ASN A 107 16.38 -0.29 -8.91
CA ASN A 107 17.83 -0.07 -8.94
C ASN A 107 18.25 1.11 -9.84
N PRO A 108 17.62 2.30 -9.70
CA PRO A 108 17.79 3.42 -10.63
C PRO A 108 19.22 3.96 -10.72
N LEU A 109 20.09 3.65 -9.77
CA LEU A 109 21.48 4.10 -9.67
C LEU A 109 22.50 3.07 -10.17
N PHE A 110 22.06 1.90 -10.66
CA PHE A 110 22.92 0.79 -11.03
C PHE A 110 22.61 0.29 -12.45
N ASP A 111 23.58 -0.37 -13.09
CA ASP A 111 23.44 -0.87 -14.47
C ASP A 111 22.43 -2.03 -14.60
N ASN A 112 22.00 -2.62 -13.50
CA ASN A 112 20.95 -3.64 -13.43
C ASN A 112 19.55 -3.06 -13.16
N PHE A 113 19.31 -1.81 -13.58
CA PHE A 113 18.00 -1.19 -13.40
C PHE A 113 16.91 -1.95 -14.16
N VAL A 114 15.68 -1.92 -13.63
CA VAL A 114 14.51 -2.48 -14.31
C VAL A 114 13.46 -1.39 -14.42
N ASN A 115 12.98 -1.16 -15.64
CA ASN A 115 11.89 -0.24 -15.91
C ASN A 115 10.58 -1.00 -16.02
N GLU A 116 9.52 -0.44 -15.45
CA GLU A 116 8.21 -1.04 -15.55
C GLU A 116 7.13 0.02 -15.74
N ASN A 117 6.40 -0.10 -16.84
CA ASN A 117 5.22 0.69 -17.12
C ASN A 117 3.99 -0.12 -16.72
N ARG A 118 3.01 0.49 -16.06
CA ARG A 118 1.74 -0.17 -15.77
C ARG A 118 0.56 0.70 -16.13
N LEU A 119 -0.42 0.09 -16.79
CA LEU A 119 -1.76 0.64 -16.91
C LEU A 119 -2.64 -0.03 -15.88
N PHE A 120 -3.50 0.73 -15.21
CA PHE A 120 -4.38 0.15 -14.20
C PHE A 120 -5.80 0.69 -14.26
N GLN A 121 -6.73 -0.18 -13.86
CA GLN A 121 -8.10 0.18 -13.52
C GLN A 121 -8.32 -0.09 -12.04
N GLN A 122 -9.16 0.72 -11.41
CA GLN A 122 -9.42 0.62 -9.97
C GLN A 122 -10.86 0.94 -9.62
N VAL A 123 -11.37 0.23 -8.63
CA VAL A 123 -12.60 0.56 -7.91
C VAL A 123 -12.25 0.76 -6.44
N VAL A 124 -12.76 1.84 -5.83
CA VAL A 124 -12.65 2.10 -4.40
C VAL A 124 -14.05 2.26 -3.84
N TYR A 125 -14.39 1.44 -2.85
CA TYR A 125 -15.61 1.57 -2.07
C TYR A 125 -15.25 1.88 -0.62
N SER A 126 -15.85 2.92 -0.03
CA SER A 126 -15.63 3.30 1.36
C SER A 126 -16.94 3.43 2.11
N SER A 127 -16.94 2.97 3.36
CA SER A 127 -18.09 3.07 4.26
C SER A 127 -17.65 3.61 5.61
N ASP A 128 -18.38 4.60 6.10
CA ASP A 128 -18.19 5.17 7.42
C ASP A 128 -19.05 4.41 8.44
N PHE A 129 -18.41 4.07 9.56
CA PHE A 129 -19.02 3.46 10.73
C PHE A 129 -18.66 4.31 11.96
N GLY A 130 -19.39 4.17 13.06
CA GLY A 130 -19.08 4.91 14.30
C GLY A 130 -17.69 4.63 14.89
N PHE A 131 -17.02 3.54 14.47
CA PHE A 131 -15.66 3.24 14.87
C PHE A 131 -14.58 3.74 13.88
N GLY A 132 -14.96 4.21 12.70
CA GLY A 132 -14.03 4.63 11.66
C GLY A 132 -14.49 4.31 10.24
N ARG A 133 -13.60 4.53 9.27
CA ARG A 133 -13.84 4.32 7.85
C ARG A 133 -13.21 3.02 7.38
N VAL A 134 -14.01 2.14 6.77
CA VAL A 134 -13.53 0.95 6.08
C VAL A 134 -13.46 1.23 4.59
N THR A 135 -12.35 0.85 3.95
CA THR A 135 -12.13 1.04 2.52
C THR A 135 -11.76 -0.28 1.85
N HIS A 136 -12.51 -0.64 0.82
CA HIS A 136 -12.20 -1.71 -0.12
C HIS A 136 -11.63 -1.09 -1.39
N ARG A 137 -10.49 -1.60 -1.87
CA ARG A 137 -9.91 -1.20 -3.14
C ARG A 137 -9.55 -2.42 -3.95
N VAL A 138 -10.12 -2.52 -5.14
CA VAL A 138 -9.72 -3.52 -6.14
C VAL A 138 -9.00 -2.79 -7.26
N ARG A 139 -7.81 -3.28 -7.64
CA ARG A 139 -7.03 -2.73 -8.76
C ARG A 139 -6.59 -3.86 -9.68
N PHE A 140 -6.81 -3.69 -10.98
CA PHE A 140 -6.24 -4.55 -12.01
C PHE A 140 -5.12 -3.78 -12.73
N GLU A 141 -3.98 -4.42 -12.95
CA GLU A 141 -2.78 -3.81 -13.53
C GLU A 141 -2.30 -4.65 -14.72
N GLN A 142 -2.06 -4.00 -15.86
CA GLN A 142 -1.26 -4.53 -16.97
C GLN A 142 0.15 -3.99 -16.84
N ARG A 143 1.14 -4.87 -16.84
CA ARG A 143 2.53 -4.59 -16.47
C ARG A 143 3.45 -4.87 -17.66
N PHE A 144 4.21 -3.86 -18.09
CA PHE A 144 5.18 -3.94 -19.17
C PHE A 144 6.57 -3.74 -18.57
N ILE A 145 7.29 -4.85 -18.40
CA ILE A 145 8.63 -4.85 -17.82
C ILE A 145 9.66 -4.78 -18.95
N HIS A 146 10.62 -3.86 -18.80
CA HIS A 146 11.70 -3.58 -19.73
C HIS A 146 13.05 -3.61 -19.00
N ASP A 147 14.13 -3.81 -19.78
CA ASP A 147 15.52 -3.69 -19.32
C ASP A 147 15.92 -4.69 -18.21
N LYS A 148 15.17 -5.79 -18.08
CA LYS A 148 15.67 -6.99 -17.40
C LYS A 148 16.74 -7.62 -18.32
N ALA A 149 17.86 -8.07 -17.76
CA ALA A 149 18.95 -8.79 -18.45
C ALA A 149 18.47 -9.70 -19.63
N PRO A 150 19.28 -9.89 -20.70
CA PRO A 150 19.01 -9.41 -22.06
C PRO A 150 17.80 -9.92 -22.85
N GLU A 151 16.87 -10.73 -22.33
CA GLU A 151 15.91 -11.44 -23.21
C GLU A 151 14.43 -11.44 -22.79
N GLN A 152 14.02 -10.68 -21.77
CA GLN A 152 12.63 -10.79 -21.29
C GLN A 152 11.91 -9.44 -21.27
N LYS A 153 11.33 -9.05 -22.42
CA LYS A 153 10.15 -8.17 -22.42
C LYS A 153 8.99 -8.98 -21.89
N PHE A 154 8.45 -8.55 -20.76
CA PHE A 154 7.46 -9.34 -20.06
C PHE A 154 6.19 -8.55 -19.85
N LEU A 155 5.11 -9.00 -20.51
CA LEU A 155 3.76 -8.55 -20.25
C LEU A 155 3.17 -9.44 -19.16
N GLY A 156 2.86 -8.87 -18.01
CA GLY A 156 2.15 -9.55 -16.92
C GLY A 156 0.87 -8.83 -16.56
N THR A 157 -0.09 -9.56 -16.01
CA THR A 157 -1.26 -8.93 -15.39
C THR A 157 -1.34 -9.28 -13.91
N ARG A 158 -1.88 -8.36 -13.13
CA ARG A 158 -1.98 -8.47 -11.68
C ARG A 158 -3.30 -7.94 -11.17
N LEU A 159 -3.91 -8.66 -10.24
CA LEU A 159 -5.07 -8.21 -9.47
C LEU A 159 -4.61 -7.91 -8.05
N ARG A 160 -5.08 -6.78 -7.49
CA ARG A 160 -4.81 -6.36 -6.13
C ARG A 160 -6.11 -6.10 -5.42
N TYR A 161 -6.21 -6.58 -4.19
CA TYR A 161 -7.31 -6.24 -3.29
C TYR A 161 -6.74 -5.71 -1.98
N GLN A 162 -7.15 -4.51 -1.58
CA GLN A 162 -6.78 -3.89 -0.31
C GLN A 162 -8.03 -3.69 0.54
N LEU A 163 -7.95 -4.11 1.80
CA LEU A 163 -8.89 -3.76 2.86
C LEU A 163 -8.18 -2.81 3.82
N GLY A 164 -8.70 -1.59 3.96
CA GLY A 164 -8.19 -0.56 4.84
C GLY A 164 -9.19 -0.18 5.94
N LEU A 165 -8.66 0.24 7.08
CA LEU A 165 -9.42 0.79 8.19
C LEU A 165 -8.70 2.03 8.73
N LEU A 166 -9.42 3.14 8.79
CA LEU A 166 -9.00 4.38 9.44
C LEU A 166 -9.86 4.61 10.68
N VAL A 167 -9.23 4.76 11.85
CA VAL A 167 -9.89 4.96 13.14
C VAL A 167 -9.46 6.31 13.73
N PRO A 168 -10.37 7.29 13.87
CA PRO A 168 -10.10 8.49 14.65
C PRO A 168 -9.86 8.13 16.11
N LEU A 169 -8.83 8.73 16.73
CA LEU A 169 -8.47 8.45 18.12
C LEU A 169 -9.12 9.42 19.12
N GLN A 170 -9.60 10.58 18.66
CA GLN A 170 -10.18 11.63 19.51
C GLN A 170 -11.71 11.78 19.40
N GLY A 171 -12.35 11.11 18.44
CA GLY A 171 -13.79 11.26 18.19
C GLY A 171 -14.39 10.14 17.35
N GLU A 172 -15.59 10.39 16.83
CA GLU A 172 -16.30 9.50 15.90
C GLU A 172 -15.91 9.77 14.44
N GLU A 173 -15.53 11.01 14.12
CA GLU A 173 -15.04 11.44 12.82
C GLU A 173 -13.59 11.94 12.92
N LEU A 174 -12.85 11.91 11.81
CA LEU A 174 -11.49 12.44 11.75
C LEU A 174 -11.52 13.94 11.43
N ASN A 175 -11.35 14.78 12.45
CA ASN A 175 -11.28 16.23 12.27
C ASN A 175 -9.85 16.74 12.11
N ASN A 176 -9.74 18.01 11.73
CA ASN A 176 -8.46 18.72 11.74
C ASN A 176 -7.89 18.84 13.16
N GLY A 177 -6.60 18.55 13.31
CA GLY A 177 -5.90 18.56 14.59
C GLY A 177 -5.98 17.24 15.36
N GLU A 178 -6.44 16.16 14.73
CA GLU A 178 -6.63 14.87 15.39
C GLU A 178 -5.64 13.81 14.93
N PHE A 179 -5.39 12.87 15.84
CA PHE A 179 -4.63 11.66 15.57
C PHE A 179 -5.59 10.56 15.14
N TYR A 180 -5.08 9.64 14.34
CA TYR A 180 -5.82 8.48 13.90
C TYR A 180 -4.89 7.29 13.74
N LEU A 181 -5.48 6.10 13.73
CA LEU A 181 -4.80 4.90 13.26
C LEU A 181 -5.24 4.61 11.84
N ASN A 182 -4.28 4.22 11.01
CA ASN A 182 -4.54 3.75 9.65
C ASN A 182 -3.89 2.38 9.49
N THR A 183 -4.67 1.40 9.08
CA THR A 183 -4.20 0.05 8.84
C THR A 183 -4.77 -0.46 7.53
N TYR A 184 -3.99 -1.28 6.82
CA TYR A 184 -4.51 -2.01 5.68
C TYR A 184 -3.81 -3.34 5.50
N ASN A 185 -4.50 -4.28 4.85
CA ASN A 185 -3.89 -5.44 4.26
C ASN A 185 -4.21 -5.50 2.76
N GLU A 186 -3.19 -5.69 1.94
CA GLU A 186 -3.29 -5.76 0.50
C GLU A 186 -2.75 -7.09 -0.03
N PHE A 187 -3.58 -7.76 -0.82
CA PHE A 187 -3.31 -9.06 -1.43
C PHE A 187 -3.00 -8.85 -2.91
N TYR A 188 -1.91 -9.47 -3.38
CA TYR A 188 -1.44 -9.37 -4.75
C TYR A 188 -1.54 -10.72 -5.44
N PHE A 189 -2.23 -10.74 -6.58
CA PHE A 189 -2.43 -11.93 -7.39
C PHE A 189 -1.84 -11.76 -8.78
N ILE A 190 -1.00 -12.70 -9.22
CA ILE A 190 -0.57 -12.79 -10.62
C ILE A 190 -1.70 -13.45 -11.41
N THR A 191 -2.18 -12.79 -12.46
CA THR A 191 -3.28 -13.29 -13.31
C THR A 191 -2.82 -13.75 -14.68
N SER A 192 -1.69 -13.24 -15.19
CA SER A 192 -1.08 -13.74 -16.43
C SER A 192 0.35 -13.28 -16.59
N GLY A 193 1.04 -13.87 -17.58
CA GLY A 193 2.40 -13.50 -17.99
C GLY A 193 3.43 -14.03 -17.02
N VAL A 194 3.36 -13.53 -15.77
CA VAL A 194 4.07 -13.90 -14.51
C VAL A 194 4.42 -15.36 -14.28
N SER A 195 5.67 -15.84 -14.41
CA SER A 195 6.05 -17.04 -13.65
C SER A 195 6.09 -16.68 -12.16
N GLY A 196 5.36 -17.42 -11.33
CA GLY A 196 5.25 -17.16 -9.89
C GLY A 196 3.97 -17.76 -9.31
N ALA A 197 3.84 -17.71 -7.99
CA ALA A 197 2.62 -18.14 -7.32
C ALA A 197 1.44 -17.22 -7.68
N ILE A 198 0.24 -17.79 -7.87
CA ILE A 198 -0.97 -16.99 -8.13
C ILE A 198 -1.15 -15.96 -7.01
N TYR A 199 -1.05 -16.36 -5.74
CA TYR A 199 -0.92 -15.44 -4.62
C TYR A 199 0.55 -15.10 -4.41
N ASN A 200 0.94 -13.90 -4.85
CA ASN A 200 2.35 -13.53 -5.00
C ASN A 200 2.85 -12.64 -3.87
N GLU A 201 2.04 -11.69 -3.39
CA GLU A 201 2.46 -10.79 -2.32
C GLU A 201 1.33 -10.48 -1.33
N ASN A 202 1.72 -10.16 -0.09
CA ASN A 202 0.84 -9.61 0.94
C ASN A 202 1.50 -8.43 1.62
N TRP A 203 0.84 -7.28 1.65
CA TRP A 203 1.36 -6.05 2.25
C TRP A 203 0.46 -5.65 3.40
N ALA A 204 0.97 -5.63 4.62
CA ALA A 204 0.26 -5.24 5.84
C ALA A 204 0.89 -3.96 6.41
N TYR A 205 0.12 -2.88 6.53
CA TYR A 205 0.56 -1.63 7.14
C TYR A 205 -0.28 -1.34 8.37
N ALA A 206 0.36 -0.80 9.40
CA ALA A 206 -0.33 -0.18 10.52
C ALA A 206 0.47 1.05 10.96
N GLY A 207 -0.15 2.21 10.98
CA GLY A 207 0.51 3.46 11.34
C GLY A 207 -0.37 4.40 12.14
N ILE A 208 0.30 5.32 12.83
CA ILE A 208 -0.35 6.48 13.43
C ILE A 208 -0.26 7.65 12.45
N GLY A 209 -1.36 8.37 12.30
CA GLY A 209 -1.47 9.53 11.46
C GLY A 209 -1.94 10.75 12.22
N TYR A 210 -1.65 11.92 11.66
CA TYR A 210 -2.13 13.22 12.15
C TYR A 210 -2.75 14.01 11.00
N GLN A 211 -4.01 14.40 11.16
CA GLN A 211 -4.73 15.25 10.21
C GLN A 211 -4.45 16.71 10.55
N THR A 212 -3.78 17.43 9.66
CA THR A 212 -3.54 18.87 9.81
C THR A 212 -4.65 19.67 9.13
N ALA A 213 -4.85 20.91 9.57
CA ALA A 213 -5.83 21.81 8.96
C ALA A 213 -5.46 22.31 7.56
N LYS A 214 -4.16 22.41 7.25
CA LYS A 214 -3.67 23.08 6.02
C LYS A 214 -2.79 22.21 5.13
N TYR A 215 -2.09 21.25 5.72
CA TYR A 215 -1.05 20.50 5.03
C TYR A 215 -1.47 19.05 4.76
N GLY A 216 -2.76 18.71 4.96
CA GLY A 216 -3.25 17.35 4.81
C GLY A 216 -2.78 16.42 5.94
N ARG A 217 -2.48 15.18 5.60
CA ARG A 217 -2.21 14.08 6.53
C ARG A 217 -0.75 13.67 6.50
N PHE A 218 -0.20 13.44 7.68
CA PHE A 218 1.11 12.81 7.86
C PHE A 218 0.91 11.48 8.58
N GLU A 219 1.53 10.41 8.10
CA GLU A 219 1.47 9.09 8.72
C GLU A 219 2.85 8.47 8.84
N VAL A 220 3.04 7.68 9.89
CA VAL A 220 4.22 6.84 10.07
C VAL A 220 3.83 5.48 10.65
N GLY A 221 4.43 4.41 10.15
CA GLY A 221 4.21 3.07 10.70
C GLY A 221 4.95 1.96 9.96
N PRO A 222 5.02 0.75 10.55
CA PRO A 222 5.52 -0.43 9.86
C PRO A 222 4.63 -0.83 8.66
N LEU A 223 5.29 -1.17 7.56
CA LEU A 223 4.73 -1.88 6.41
C LEU A 223 5.49 -3.21 6.28
N LEU A 224 4.79 -4.32 6.46
CA LEU A 224 5.32 -5.67 6.32
C LEU A 224 4.90 -6.21 4.95
N GLN A 225 5.84 -6.70 4.17
CA GLN A 225 5.57 -7.33 2.88
C GLN A 225 6.07 -8.76 2.88
N ARG A 226 5.20 -9.69 2.51
CA ARG A 226 5.57 -11.07 2.19
C ARG A 226 5.50 -11.25 0.68
N VAL A 227 6.58 -11.72 0.08
CA VAL A 227 6.70 -11.97 -1.36
C VAL A 227 7.04 -13.44 -1.58
N VAL A 228 6.24 -14.13 -2.38
CA VAL A 228 6.46 -15.52 -2.78
C VAL A 228 7.09 -15.50 -4.16
N VAL A 229 8.37 -15.84 -4.25
CA VAL A 229 9.08 -15.96 -5.53
C VAL A 229 8.73 -17.33 -6.15
N ASP A 230 8.89 -18.40 -5.37
CA ASP A 230 8.43 -19.75 -5.69
C ASP A 230 8.06 -20.54 -4.42
N LYS A 231 7.88 -21.87 -4.52
CA LYS A 231 7.47 -22.73 -3.39
C LYS A 231 8.52 -22.82 -2.26
N HIS A 232 9.78 -22.52 -2.53
CA HIS A 232 10.89 -22.66 -1.58
C HIS A 232 11.56 -21.32 -1.24
N ASP A 233 11.30 -20.25 -2.00
CA ASP A 233 11.79 -18.89 -1.72
C ASP A 233 10.65 -17.93 -1.32
N ILE A 234 10.60 -17.61 -0.02
CA ILE A 234 9.71 -16.60 0.55
C ILE A 234 10.54 -15.50 1.18
N ARG A 235 10.25 -14.27 0.77
CA ARG A 235 10.96 -13.07 1.19
C ARG A 235 10.06 -12.18 2.01
N TYR A 236 10.59 -11.64 3.10
CA TYR A 236 9.91 -10.71 3.98
C TYR A 236 10.65 -9.37 3.94
N PHE A 237 9.91 -8.30 3.65
CA PHE A 237 10.42 -6.93 3.73
C PHE A 237 9.73 -6.22 4.88
N ASN A 238 10.53 -5.65 5.77
CA ASN A 238 10.09 -4.92 6.95
C ASN A 238 10.41 -3.45 6.72
N LEU A 239 9.42 -2.67 6.31
CA LEU A 239 9.61 -1.28 5.95
C LEU A 239 9.11 -0.37 7.06
N LEU A 240 9.86 0.68 7.36
CA LEU A 240 9.31 1.85 8.07
C LEU A 240 8.80 2.84 7.04
N GLN A 241 7.49 3.08 7.01
CA GLN A 241 6.84 3.94 6.04
C GLN A 241 6.50 5.31 6.62
N PHE A 242 6.84 6.36 5.88
CA PHE A 242 6.39 7.73 6.08
C PHE A 242 5.53 8.16 4.90
N SER A 243 4.36 8.72 5.19
CA SER A 243 3.41 9.17 4.18
C SER A 243 3.00 10.61 4.42
N TRP A 244 3.03 11.41 3.37
CA TRP A 244 2.35 12.68 3.32
C TRP A 244 1.25 12.62 2.26
N SER A 245 0.03 13.02 2.60
CA SER A 245 -1.04 13.13 1.62
C SER A 245 -1.81 14.43 1.76
N HIS A 246 -2.14 15.06 0.64
CA HIS A 246 -2.85 16.33 0.62
C HIS A 246 -3.88 16.35 -0.50
N ASN A 247 -5.10 16.77 -0.15
CA ASN A 247 -6.17 17.02 -1.09
C ASN A 247 -6.30 18.54 -1.21
N PHE A 248 -6.01 19.08 -2.38
CA PHE A 248 -6.17 20.49 -2.69
C PHE A 248 -7.64 20.80 -2.99
N ASP A 249 -8.08 21.96 -2.53
CA ASP A 249 -9.35 22.57 -2.92
C ASP A 249 -9.36 23.02 -4.40
#